data_AF-A0A9P5R0N5-F1
#
_entry.id   AF-A0A9P5R0N5-F1
#
_cell.length_a   1.000
_cell.length_b   1.000
_cell.length_c   1.000
_cell.angle_alpha   90.00
_cell.angle_beta   90.00
_cell.angle_gamma   90.00
#
_symmetry.space_group_name_H-M   'P 1'
#
loop_
_entity.id
_entity.type
_entity.pdbx_description
1 polymer ?
#
loop_
_entity_poly.entity_id
_entity_poly.type
_entity_poly.pdbx_seq_one_letter_code
_entity_poly.pdbx_strand_id
1 'polypeptide(L)'
;MTSIYNFKKITPVPTGGDFLDIILSKTQRKTPTVIHANFAISRIRNFYMRKVKFTQENFDERLKGILDEFPKLDDIHPFYADLMNVLYDKDHYKLALGQMNTARHLIDQVGKDYVRLLKFGDSLYRCKQLKKAALGRMATIMRRQKDSLAYLEQVRQHLARLPSIDPNTRTLLVCGYPNVGKSSFMNKITRADVDVQPYAFTTKSLFVGHMDYKYLRWQVIDTPGILDHPLENRNTIEMQSITALAHLRCAVLYFIDLSERCGYSIKEQVSLFHSIKPLFANKPVML
;
A
#
# COMPACT_ATOMS: atom_id res chain seq x y z
N MET A 1 21.06 5.30 -5.35
CA MET A 1 19.98 6.28 -5.11
C MET A 1 18.94 5.61 -4.24
N THR A 2 18.71 6.13 -3.05
CA THR A 2 17.55 5.73 -2.23
C THR A 2 16.30 6.08 -3.03
N SER A 3 15.51 5.07 -3.39
CA SER A 3 14.18 5.31 -3.97
C SER A 3 13.41 6.27 -3.06
N ILE A 4 12.81 7.31 -3.65
CA ILE A 4 12.02 8.30 -2.92
C ILE A 4 10.88 7.59 -2.17
N TYR A 5 10.36 6.48 -2.71
CA TYR A 5 9.27 5.70 -2.13
C TYR A 5 9.66 4.22 -2.02
N ASN A 6 9.87 3.75 -0.79
CA ASN A 6 10.18 2.34 -0.52
C ASN A 6 9.02 1.65 0.21
N PHE A 7 8.06 1.15 -0.57
CA PHE A 7 6.88 0.45 -0.04
C PHE A 7 7.19 -0.92 0.61
N LYS A 8 8.41 -1.45 0.45
CA LYS A 8 8.83 -2.72 1.08
C LYS A 8 9.07 -2.59 2.58
N LYS A 9 9.18 -1.37 3.12
CA LYS A 9 9.43 -1.12 4.54
C LYS A 9 8.17 -1.20 5.42
N ILE A 10 6.99 -1.28 4.82
CA ILE A 10 5.73 -1.34 5.58
C ILE A 10 5.65 -2.67 6.32
N THR A 11 5.46 -2.62 7.62
CA THR A 11 5.37 -3.79 8.49
C THR A 11 4.10 -4.59 8.21
N PRO A 12 4.15 -5.93 8.36
CA PRO A 12 2.97 -6.77 8.20
C PRO A 12 1.82 -6.33 9.11
N VAL A 13 0.63 -6.20 8.53
CA VAL A 13 -0.59 -5.85 9.24
C VAL A 13 -1.24 -7.16 9.70
N PRO A 14 -1.28 -7.45 11.02
CA PRO A 14 -1.85 -8.70 11.50
C PRO A 14 -3.37 -8.69 11.40
N THR A 15 -3.97 -9.88 11.36
CA THR A 15 -5.43 -10.02 11.38
C THR A 15 -6.01 -9.49 12.68
N GLY A 16 -7.31 -9.15 12.70
CA GLY A 16 -7.96 -8.67 13.92
C GLY A 16 -7.87 -9.63 15.11
N GLY A 17 -7.78 -10.95 14.87
CA GLY A 17 -7.55 -11.95 15.92
C GLY A 17 -6.11 -11.89 16.45
N ASP A 18 -5.13 -12.03 15.55
CA ASP A 18 -3.71 -12.02 15.91
C ASP A 18 -3.29 -10.70 16.57
N PHE A 19 -3.84 -9.58 16.10
CA PHE A 19 -3.59 -8.25 16.67
C PHE A 19 -3.94 -8.22 18.16
N LEU A 20 -5.10 -8.80 18.54
CA LEU A 20 -5.54 -8.87 19.92
C LEU A 20 -4.66 -9.81 20.74
N ASP A 21 -4.34 -10.98 20.21
CA ASP A 21 -3.55 -11.97 20.91
C ASP A 21 -2.12 -11.45 21.18
N ILE A 22 -1.51 -10.77 20.21
CA ILE A 22 -0.21 -10.12 20.37
C ILE A 22 -0.24 -9.12 21.53
N ILE A 23 -1.25 -8.24 21.59
CA ILE A 23 -1.31 -7.17 22.60
C ILE A 23 -1.68 -7.69 23.98
N LEU A 24 -2.65 -8.61 24.08
CA LEU A 24 -3.05 -9.19 25.35
C LEU A 24 -1.93 -10.08 25.93
N SER A 25 -1.24 -10.85 25.08
CA SER A 25 -0.06 -11.62 25.45
C SER A 25 1.08 -10.72 25.92
N LYS A 26 1.38 -9.62 25.19
CA LYS A 26 2.39 -8.62 25.61
C LYS A 26 2.03 -7.99 26.95
N THR A 27 0.74 -7.68 27.18
CA THR A 27 0.27 -7.17 28.47
C THR A 27 0.49 -8.16 29.60
N GLN A 28 0.16 -9.44 29.40
CA GLN A 28 0.35 -10.47 30.42
C GLN A 28 1.83 -10.72 30.74
N ARG A 29 2.70 -10.74 29.73
CA ARG A 29 4.13 -11.02 29.89
C ARG A 29 4.92 -9.84 30.46
N LYS A 30 4.59 -8.59 30.09
CA LYS A 30 5.36 -7.40 30.48
C LYS A 30 4.83 -6.65 31.71
N THR A 31 3.70 -7.06 32.28
CA THR A 31 3.16 -6.45 33.51
C THR A 31 3.05 -7.47 34.64
N PRO A 32 3.24 -7.08 35.91
CA PRO A 32 3.06 -7.99 37.05
C PRO A 32 1.70 -8.70 37.03
N THR A 33 1.65 -9.97 37.41
CA THR A 33 0.44 -10.82 37.30
C THR A 33 -0.19 -11.16 38.63
N VAL A 34 0.59 -11.19 39.72
CA VAL A 34 0.13 -11.62 41.04
C VAL A 34 -0.33 -10.41 41.87
N ILE A 35 -1.52 -10.51 42.47
CA ILE A 35 -2.03 -9.56 43.45
C ILE A 35 -2.98 -10.25 44.44
N HIS A 36 -2.93 -9.86 45.70
CA HIS A 36 -3.75 -10.42 46.79
C HIS A 36 -4.73 -9.40 47.34
N ALA A 37 -5.86 -9.87 47.88
CA ALA A 37 -6.91 -9.03 48.44
C ALA A 37 -6.47 -8.22 49.66
N ASN A 38 -5.49 -8.72 50.41
CA ASN A 38 -5.00 -8.12 51.65
C ASN A 38 -4.06 -6.93 51.42
N PHE A 39 -3.72 -6.61 50.16
CA PHE A 39 -2.86 -5.48 49.85
C PHE A 39 -3.62 -4.16 49.97
N ALA A 40 -2.90 -3.07 50.29
CA ALA A 40 -3.46 -1.73 50.32
C ALA A 40 -4.19 -1.38 49.02
N ILE A 41 -5.37 -0.74 49.12
CA ILE A 41 -6.22 -0.44 47.96
C ILE A 41 -5.49 0.40 46.91
N SER A 42 -4.58 1.28 47.31
CA SER A 42 -3.72 2.05 46.42
C SER A 42 -2.88 1.15 45.51
N ARG A 43 -2.28 0.09 46.05
CA ARG A 43 -1.50 -0.91 45.31
C ARG A 43 -2.39 -1.69 44.33
N ILE A 44 -3.61 -2.05 44.75
CA ILE A 44 -4.60 -2.75 43.89
C ILE A 44 -5.04 -1.86 42.72
N ARG A 45 -5.37 -0.59 42.98
CA ARG A 45 -5.72 0.38 41.94
C ARG A 45 -4.57 0.55 40.96
N ASN A 46 -3.35 0.79 41.46
CA ASN A 46 -2.15 0.97 40.61
C ASN A 46 -1.85 -0.26 39.75
N PHE A 47 -2.03 -1.46 40.28
CA PHE A 47 -1.85 -2.70 39.53
C PHE A 47 -2.78 -2.80 38.31
N TYR A 48 -4.08 -2.55 38.50
CA TYR A 48 -5.05 -2.62 37.40
C TYR A 48 -4.98 -1.40 36.46
N MET A 49 -4.70 -0.21 36.98
CA MET A 49 -4.46 0.99 36.16
C MET A 49 -3.27 0.78 35.22
N ARG A 50 -2.16 0.20 35.73
CA ARG A 50 -0.99 -0.12 34.90
C ARG A 50 -1.34 -1.09 33.78
N LYS A 51 -2.18 -2.12 34.04
CA LYS A 51 -2.60 -3.05 32.99
C LYS A 51 -3.43 -2.36 31.90
N VAL A 52 -4.43 -1.55 32.28
CA VAL A 52 -5.27 -0.83 31.30
C VAL A 52 -4.44 0.15 30.49
N LYS A 53 -3.61 0.97 31.14
CA LYS A 53 -2.76 1.96 30.48
C LYS A 53 -1.73 1.30 29.56
N PHE A 54 -1.07 0.23 30.02
CA PHE A 54 -0.11 -0.50 29.20
C PHE A 54 -0.78 -1.08 27.95
N THR A 55 -1.96 -1.68 28.08
CA THR A 55 -2.68 -2.20 26.90
C THR A 55 -3.10 -1.08 25.93
N GLN A 56 -3.63 0.03 26.44
CA GLN A 56 -3.97 1.21 25.64
C GLN A 56 -2.75 1.73 24.84
N GLU A 57 -1.61 1.92 25.50
CA GLU A 57 -0.38 2.41 24.86
C GLU A 57 0.11 1.47 23.75
N ASN A 58 0.00 0.15 23.95
CA ASN A 58 0.39 -0.83 22.92
C ASN A 58 -0.56 -0.83 21.71
N PHE A 59 -1.86 -0.61 21.93
CA PHE A 59 -2.80 -0.42 20.83
C PHE A 59 -2.46 0.86 20.05
N ASP A 60 -2.23 1.97 20.75
CA ASP A 60 -1.90 3.25 20.11
C ASP A 60 -0.59 3.16 19.31
N GLU A 61 0.48 2.61 19.89
CA GLU A 61 1.77 2.42 19.23
C GLU A 61 1.62 1.60 17.93
N ARG A 62 0.89 0.48 17.98
CA ARG A 62 0.75 -0.42 16.83
C ARG A 62 -0.14 0.17 15.74
N LEU A 63 -1.27 0.79 16.11
CA LEU A 63 -2.17 1.45 15.16
C LEU A 63 -1.50 2.67 14.51
N LYS A 64 -0.77 3.45 15.31
CA LYS A 64 0.01 4.57 14.80
C LYS A 64 1.09 4.12 13.82
N GLY A 65 1.81 3.04 14.11
CA GLY A 65 2.77 2.44 13.17
C GLY A 65 2.15 2.12 11.81
N ILE A 66 0.95 1.54 11.79
CA ILE A 66 0.22 1.28 10.53
C ILE A 66 -0.11 2.61 9.81
N LEU A 67 -0.63 3.61 10.54
CA LEU A 67 -1.02 4.89 9.94
C LEU A 67 0.17 5.69 9.38
N ASP A 68 1.33 5.60 10.02
CA ASP A 68 2.54 6.35 9.64
C ASP A 68 3.32 5.66 8.51
N GLU A 69 3.28 4.32 8.43
CA GLU A 69 4.00 3.56 7.41
C GLU A 69 3.29 3.53 6.05
N PHE A 70 1.95 3.58 6.04
CA PHE A 70 1.19 3.62 4.80
C PHE A 70 1.28 4.99 4.11
N PRO A 71 1.48 5.05 2.78
CA PRO A 71 1.65 6.30 2.06
C PRO A 71 0.38 7.14 2.04
N LYS A 72 0.48 8.41 2.43
CA LYS A 72 -0.61 9.38 2.30
C LYS A 72 -0.75 9.80 0.85
N LEU A 73 -1.84 9.38 0.21
CA LEU A 73 -2.08 9.59 -1.22
C LEU A 73 -2.05 11.06 -1.65
N ASP A 74 -2.36 12.00 -0.75
CA ASP A 74 -2.36 13.43 -1.05
C ASP A 74 -0.96 14.08 -0.93
N ASP A 75 -0.01 13.42 -0.25
CA ASP A 75 1.35 13.93 0.00
C ASP A 75 2.43 13.26 -0.89
N ILE A 76 2.07 12.20 -1.62
CA ILE A 76 2.99 11.50 -2.54
C ILE A 76 2.95 12.09 -3.95
N HIS A 77 3.95 11.76 -4.76
CA HIS A 77 4.03 12.21 -6.15
C HIS A 77 2.76 11.81 -6.95
N PRO A 78 2.21 12.70 -7.81
CA PRO A 78 0.99 12.43 -8.59
C PRO A 78 0.96 11.10 -9.32
N PHE A 79 2.09 10.70 -9.94
CA PHE A 79 2.25 9.36 -10.52
C PHE A 79 1.83 8.22 -9.58
N TYR A 80 2.33 8.22 -8.34
CA TYR A 80 2.02 7.17 -7.37
C TYR A 80 0.62 7.33 -6.78
N ALA A 81 0.14 8.56 -6.60
CA ALA A 81 -1.23 8.82 -6.15
C ALA A 81 -2.26 8.26 -7.14
N ASP A 82 -2.09 8.53 -8.44
CA ASP A 82 -2.99 8.06 -9.49
C ASP A 82 -2.82 6.56 -9.73
N LEU A 83 -1.59 6.03 -9.66
CA LEU A 83 -1.35 4.60 -9.73
C LEU A 83 -2.06 3.86 -8.59
N MET A 84 -2.00 4.38 -7.36
CA MET A 84 -2.71 3.80 -6.22
C MET A 84 -4.22 3.95 -6.35
N ASN A 85 -4.71 5.05 -6.93
CA ASN A 85 -6.14 5.21 -7.23
C ASN A 85 -6.64 4.12 -8.18
N VAL A 86 -5.90 3.86 -9.27
CA VAL A 86 -6.22 2.81 -10.24
C VAL A 86 -6.14 1.40 -9.63
N LEU A 87 -5.18 1.16 -8.74
CA LEU A 87 -4.93 -0.17 -8.19
C LEU A 87 -5.80 -0.54 -6.98
N TYR A 88 -6.12 0.41 -6.12
CA TYR A 88 -6.65 0.13 -4.77
C TYR A 88 -7.96 0.81 -4.44
N ASP A 89 -8.48 1.66 -5.33
CA ASP A 89 -9.56 2.62 -5.05
C ASP A 89 -9.17 3.60 -3.93
N LYS A 90 -8.96 4.86 -4.30
CA LYS A 90 -8.54 5.93 -3.37
C LYS A 90 -9.51 6.08 -2.20
N ASP A 91 -10.81 5.93 -2.43
CA ASP A 91 -11.83 6.17 -1.41
C ASP A 91 -11.87 5.01 -0.41
N HIS A 92 -11.82 3.78 -0.91
CA HIS A 92 -11.75 2.61 -0.04
C HIS A 92 -10.46 2.59 0.80
N TYR A 93 -9.33 2.95 0.20
CA TYR A 93 -8.05 3.08 0.88
C TYR A 93 -8.08 4.11 2.02
N LYS A 94 -8.58 5.32 1.74
CA LYS A 94 -8.70 6.38 2.75
C LYS A 94 -9.68 6.01 3.86
N LEU A 95 -10.79 5.35 3.52
CA LEU A 95 -11.78 4.89 4.50
C LEU A 95 -11.20 3.84 5.44
N ALA A 96 -10.43 2.87 4.94
CA ALA A 96 -9.76 1.86 5.76
C ALA A 96 -8.77 2.49 6.77
N LEU A 97 -7.92 3.42 6.32
CA LEU A 97 -7.00 4.16 7.21
C LEU A 97 -7.75 5.07 8.18
N GLY A 98 -8.83 5.73 7.74
CA GLY A 98 -9.68 6.56 8.58
C GLY A 98 -10.34 5.78 9.72
N GLN A 99 -10.79 4.55 9.42
CA GLN A 99 -11.31 3.62 10.43
C GLN A 99 -10.23 3.21 11.44
N MET A 100 -8.98 2.95 11.00
CA MET A 100 -7.86 2.68 11.92
C MET A 100 -7.60 3.86 12.85
N ASN A 101 -7.59 5.09 12.33
CA ASN A 101 -7.40 6.28 13.16
C ASN A 101 -8.55 6.49 14.14
N THR A 102 -9.79 6.24 13.71
CA THR A 102 -10.97 6.32 14.58
C THR A 102 -10.90 5.28 15.70
N ALA A 103 -10.55 4.03 15.38
CA ALA A 103 -10.37 2.97 16.36
C ALA A 103 -9.29 3.31 17.39
N ARG A 104 -8.18 3.90 16.94
CA ARG A 104 -7.09 4.39 17.81
C ARG A 104 -7.60 5.42 18.83
N HIS A 105 -8.34 6.43 18.37
CA HIS A 105 -8.93 7.45 19.25
C HIS A 105 -9.95 6.88 20.24
N LEU A 106 -10.81 5.96 19.79
CA LEU A 106 -11.79 5.29 20.66
C LEU A 106 -11.10 4.45 21.76
N ILE A 107 -10.03 3.73 21.42
CA ILE A 107 -9.26 2.94 22.39
C ILE A 107 -8.56 3.85 23.41
N ASP A 108 -7.98 4.96 22.95
CA ASP A 108 -7.37 5.96 23.82
C ASP A 108 -8.39 6.54 24.83
N GLN A 109 -9.58 6.88 24.35
CA GLN A 109 -10.67 7.37 25.21
C GLN A 109 -11.11 6.32 26.24
N VAL A 110 -11.30 5.06 25.82
CA VAL A 110 -11.62 3.95 26.73
C VAL A 110 -10.52 3.78 27.79
N GLY A 111 -9.25 3.84 27.40
CA GLY A 111 -8.13 3.80 28.34
C GLY A 111 -8.21 4.90 29.40
N LYS A 112 -8.38 6.15 28.95
CA LYS A 112 -8.46 7.33 29.82
C LYS A 112 -9.66 7.27 30.79
N ASP A 113 -10.82 6.83 30.32
CA ASP A 113 -12.04 6.76 31.13
C ASP A 113 -11.95 5.66 32.20
N TYR A 114 -11.49 4.46 31.84
CA TYR A 114 -11.36 3.37 32.81
C TYR A 114 -10.23 3.60 33.82
N VAL A 115 -9.14 4.27 33.43
CA VAL A 115 -8.11 4.70 34.39
C VAL A 115 -8.69 5.70 35.40
N ARG A 116 -9.56 6.63 34.97
CA ARG A 116 -10.27 7.54 35.88
C ARG A 116 -11.20 6.78 36.84
N LEU A 117 -12.00 5.84 36.34
CA LEU A 117 -12.89 5.01 37.17
C LEU A 117 -12.14 4.15 38.19
N LEU A 118 -10.98 3.59 37.80
CA LEU A 118 -10.15 2.77 38.68
C LEU A 118 -9.61 3.53 39.89
N LYS A 119 -9.49 4.86 39.84
CA LYS A 119 -9.09 5.69 40.98
C LYS A 119 -10.05 5.57 42.17
N PHE A 120 -11.32 5.25 41.90
CA PHE A 120 -12.38 5.14 42.90
C PHE A 120 -12.77 3.68 43.23
N GLY A 121 -12.00 2.69 42.74
CA GLY A 121 -12.28 1.28 43.05
C GLY A 121 -12.11 0.97 44.54
N ASP A 122 -13.12 0.38 45.17
CA ASP A 122 -13.17 0.08 46.62
C ASP A 122 -12.57 -1.28 46.99
N SER A 123 -12.52 -2.21 46.03
CA SER A 123 -12.18 -3.61 46.27
C SER A 123 -11.40 -4.22 45.11
N LEU A 124 -10.71 -5.35 45.39
CA LEU A 124 -10.03 -6.14 44.37
C LEU A 124 -11.01 -6.60 43.28
N TYR A 125 -12.19 -7.07 43.67
CA TYR A 125 -13.22 -7.52 42.74
C TYR A 125 -13.66 -6.40 41.80
N ARG A 126 -14.02 -5.24 42.32
CA ARG A 126 -14.45 -4.08 41.50
C ARG A 126 -13.36 -3.63 40.55
N CYS A 127 -12.10 -3.54 41.00
CA CYS A 127 -10.98 -3.17 40.13
C CYS A 127 -10.72 -4.23 39.04
N LYS A 128 -10.85 -5.53 39.36
CA LYS A 128 -10.72 -6.64 38.40
C LYS A 128 -11.81 -6.56 37.32
N GLN A 129 -13.06 -6.28 37.70
CA GLN A 129 -14.16 -6.11 36.77
C GLN A 129 -13.97 -4.89 35.86
N LEU A 130 -13.57 -3.74 36.42
CA LEU A 130 -13.24 -2.54 35.63
C LEU A 130 -12.15 -2.82 34.60
N LYS A 131 -11.08 -3.52 34.99
CA LYS A 131 -10.03 -3.94 34.06
C LYS A 131 -10.58 -4.87 32.97
N LYS A 132 -11.39 -5.87 33.33
CA LYS A 132 -11.98 -6.82 32.37
C LYS A 132 -12.85 -6.08 31.35
N ALA A 133 -13.68 -5.14 31.82
CA ALA A 133 -14.53 -4.32 30.97
C ALA A 133 -13.71 -3.40 30.04
N ALA A 134 -12.66 -2.75 30.54
CA ALA A 134 -11.77 -1.91 29.75
C ALA A 134 -11.15 -2.69 28.58
N LEU A 135 -10.48 -3.80 28.89
CA LEU A 135 -9.83 -4.64 27.87
C LEU A 135 -10.84 -5.26 26.91
N GLY A 136 -12.01 -5.66 27.41
CA GLY A 136 -13.11 -6.16 26.58
C GLY A 136 -13.61 -5.12 25.58
N ARG A 137 -13.80 -3.86 26.01
CA ARG A 137 -14.21 -2.76 25.10
C ARG A 137 -13.15 -2.46 24.06
N MET A 138 -11.87 -2.39 24.44
CA MET A 138 -10.76 -2.22 23.50
C MET A 138 -10.73 -3.36 22.48
N ALA A 139 -10.91 -4.60 22.94
CA ALA A 139 -10.94 -5.76 22.06
C ALA A 139 -12.13 -5.72 21.09
N THR A 140 -13.32 -5.34 21.55
CA THR A 140 -14.50 -5.21 20.70
C THR A 140 -14.31 -4.13 19.63
N ILE A 141 -13.68 -2.99 19.95
CA ILE A 141 -13.36 -1.95 18.97
C ILE A 141 -12.49 -2.53 17.84
N MET A 142 -11.43 -3.26 18.20
CA MET A 142 -10.54 -3.87 17.21
C MET A 142 -11.17 -5.01 16.43
N ARG A 143 -12.04 -5.84 17.02
CA ARG A 143 -12.75 -6.89 16.29
C ARG A 143 -13.63 -6.33 15.17
N ARG A 144 -14.19 -5.13 15.36
CA ARG A 144 -14.97 -4.44 14.32
C ARG A 144 -14.13 -4.00 13.12
N GLN A 145 -12.80 -3.94 13.25
CA GLN A 145 -11.88 -3.51 12.21
C GLN A 145 -11.29 -4.67 11.39
N LYS A 146 -11.88 -5.87 11.48
CA LYS A 146 -11.37 -7.09 10.84
C LYS A 146 -11.17 -6.91 9.33
N ASP A 147 -12.17 -6.37 8.64
CA ASP A 147 -12.17 -6.29 7.18
C ASP A 147 -11.13 -5.27 6.67
N SER A 148 -11.03 -4.14 7.36
CA SER A 148 -10.06 -3.08 7.03
C SER A 148 -8.62 -3.51 7.28
N LEU A 149 -8.34 -4.27 8.35
CA LEU A 149 -7.02 -4.87 8.57
C LEU A 149 -6.66 -5.89 7.48
N ALA A 150 -7.63 -6.73 7.07
CA ALA A 150 -7.41 -7.70 6.01
C ALA A 150 -7.15 -7.03 4.65
N TYR A 151 -7.93 -6.00 4.31
CA TYR A 151 -7.71 -5.18 3.12
C TYR A 151 -6.34 -4.49 3.15
N LEU A 152 -5.97 -3.83 4.25
CA LEU A 152 -4.67 -3.16 4.37
C LEU A 152 -3.50 -4.14 4.22
N GLU A 153 -3.61 -5.37 4.73
CA GLU A 153 -2.58 -6.39 4.52
C GLU A 153 -2.47 -6.81 3.04
N GLN A 154 -3.60 -6.97 2.34
CA GLN A 154 -3.59 -7.26 0.90
C GLN A 154 -2.93 -6.12 0.10
N VAL A 155 -3.29 -4.87 0.42
CA VAL A 155 -2.69 -3.68 -0.18
C VAL A 155 -1.18 -3.65 0.08
N ARG A 156 -0.75 -3.89 1.32
CA ARG A 156 0.67 -3.93 1.68
C ARG A 156 1.45 -4.98 0.90
N GLN A 157 0.92 -6.20 0.79
CA GLN A 157 1.55 -7.29 0.04
C GLN A 157 1.71 -6.94 -1.44
N HIS A 158 0.69 -6.31 -2.03
CA HIS A 158 0.75 -5.85 -3.42
C HIS A 158 1.73 -4.69 -3.59
N LEU A 159 1.67 -3.67 -2.73
CA LEU A 159 2.58 -2.51 -2.73
C LEU A 159 4.05 -2.92 -2.62
N ALA A 160 4.36 -3.94 -1.81
CA ALA A 160 5.73 -4.45 -1.65
C ALA A 160 6.31 -5.06 -2.94
N ARG A 161 5.44 -5.47 -3.89
CA ARG A 161 5.84 -6.03 -5.18
C ARG A 161 5.94 -4.97 -6.28
N LEU A 162 5.40 -3.77 -6.07
CA LEU A 162 5.49 -2.70 -7.07
C LEU A 162 6.95 -2.34 -7.35
N PRO A 163 7.30 -2.10 -8.62
CA PRO A 163 8.64 -1.66 -8.96
C PRO A 163 8.89 -0.26 -8.41
N SER A 164 10.14 0.00 -8.04
CA SER A 164 10.58 1.33 -7.64
C SER A 164 10.87 2.15 -8.88
N ILE A 165 10.01 3.14 -9.17
CA ILE A 165 10.15 4.09 -10.27
C ILE A 165 10.45 5.44 -9.66
N ASP A 166 11.48 6.14 -10.12
CA ASP A 166 11.70 7.53 -9.74
C ASP A 166 11.14 8.44 -10.84
N PRO A 167 10.01 9.15 -10.59
CA PRO A 167 9.35 9.97 -11.61
C PRO A 167 10.20 11.11 -12.17
N ASN A 168 11.25 11.52 -11.44
CA ASN A 168 12.10 12.66 -11.78
C ASN A 168 13.39 12.27 -12.51
N THR A 169 13.64 10.96 -12.67
CA THR A 169 14.85 10.47 -13.33
C THR A 169 14.65 10.23 -14.83
N ARG A 170 15.77 10.03 -15.53
CA ARG A 170 15.81 9.80 -16.98
C ARG A 170 15.11 8.47 -17.30
N THR A 171 13.95 8.60 -17.94
CA THR A 171 13.05 7.48 -18.19
C THR A 171 12.91 7.25 -19.69
N LEU A 172 13.03 6.01 -20.12
CA LEU A 172 12.59 5.55 -21.43
C LEU A 172 11.34 4.69 -21.21
N LEU A 173 10.23 5.09 -21.83
CA LEU A 173 8.97 4.36 -21.73
C LEU A 173 8.73 3.63 -23.05
N VAL A 174 8.51 2.33 -22.97
CA VAL A 174 8.26 1.47 -24.12
C VAL A 174 6.76 1.20 -24.22
N CYS A 175 6.14 1.63 -25.33
CA CYS A 175 4.70 1.56 -25.55
C CYS A 175 4.38 0.95 -26.92
N GLY A 176 3.14 0.49 -27.10
CA GLY A 176 2.65 -0.15 -28.33
C GLY A 176 1.66 -1.28 -28.03
N TYR A 177 1.14 -1.90 -29.08
CA TYR A 177 0.19 -3.01 -28.96
C TYR A 177 0.78 -4.21 -28.20
N PRO A 178 -0.05 -5.11 -27.62
CA PRO A 178 0.42 -6.40 -27.13
C PRO A 178 1.22 -7.17 -28.18
N ASN A 179 2.16 -8.03 -27.75
CA ASN A 179 2.92 -8.94 -28.61
C ASN A 179 3.85 -8.32 -29.68
N VAL A 180 3.99 -6.98 -29.78
CA VAL A 180 4.92 -6.33 -30.74
C VAL A 180 6.42 -6.43 -30.38
N GLY A 181 6.78 -7.16 -29.31
CA GLY A 181 8.18 -7.37 -28.91
C GLY A 181 8.75 -6.38 -27.87
N LYS A 182 7.92 -5.57 -27.21
CA LYS A 182 8.32 -4.58 -26.18
C LYS A 182 9.17 -5.18 -25.05
N SER A 183 8.67 -6.24 -24.41
CA SER A 183 9.36 -6.89 -23.29
C SER A 183 10.65 -7.59 -23.74
N SER A 184 10.66 -8.16 -24.96
CA SER A 184 11.89 -8.71 -25.56
C SER A 184 12.96 -7.64 -25.82
N PHE A 185 12.55 -6.44 -26.25
CA PHE A 185 13.45 -5.30 -26.38
C PHE A 185 14.02 -4.90 -25.02
N MET A 186 13.17 -4.74 -24.01
CA MET A 186 13.57 -4.41 -22.64
C MET A 186 14.62 -5.40 -22.07
N ASN A 187 14.41 -6.71 -22.24
CA ASN A 187 15.34 -7.74 -21.77
C ASN A 187 16.69 -7.70 -22.51
N LYS A 188 16.73 -7.22 -23.76
CA LYS A 188 18.00 -7.07 -24.50
C LYS A 188 18.78 -5.83 -24.08
N ILE A 189 18.08 -4.73 -23.76
CA ILE A 189 18.73 -3.45 -23.45
C ILE A 189 19.00 -3.24 -21.96
N THR A 190 18.30 -3.99 -21.10
CA THR A 190 18.47 -3.93 -19.65
C THR A 190 18.83 -5.30 -19.11
N ARG A 191 19.29 -5.35 -17.85
CA ARG A 191 19.46 -6.62 -17.11
C ARG A 191 18.17 -7.12 -16.47
N ALA A 192 17.01 -6.66 -16.95
CA ALA A 192 15.72 -7.12 -16.46
C ALA A 192 15.41 -8.50 -17.03
N ASP A 193 14.72 -9.32 -16.24
CA ASP A 193 14.22 -10.62 -16.64
C ASP A 193 12.69 -10.58 -16.63
N VAL A 194 12.11 -10.07 -17.72
CA VAL A 194 10.66 -9.99 -17.91
C VAL A 194 10.21 -11.23 -18.68
N ASP A 195 9.20 -11.95 -18.17
CA ASP A 195 8.62 -13.10 -18.86
C ASP A 195 8.03 -12.68 -20.22
N VAL A 196 8.53 -13.29 -21.31
CA VAL A 196 8.01 -13.10 -22.67
C VAL A 196 7.24 -14.35 -23.08
N GLN A 197 5.93 -14.21 -23.30
CA GLN A 197 5.08 -15.29 -23.80
C GLN A 197 4.28 -14.81 -25.02
N PRO A 198 3.90 -15.70 -25.96
CA PRO A 198 3.33 -15.31 -27.25
C PRO A 198 1.86 -14.85 -27.21
N TYR A 199 1.22 -14.84 -26.04
CA TYR A 199 -0.17 -14.39 -25.87
C TYR A 199 -0.25 -12.99 -25.23
N ALA A 200 -1.28 -12.22 -25.60
CA ALA A 200 -1.48 -10.85 -25.10
C ALA A 200 -1.66 -10.79 -23.58
N PHE A 201 -1.38 -9.62 -23.00
CA PHE A 201 -1.45 -9.34 -21.55
C PHE A 201 -0.45 -10.12 -20.68
N THR A 202 0.70 -10.50 -21.24
CA THR A 202 1.78 -11.14 -20.48
C THR A 202 2.25 -10.26 -19.31
N THR A 203 2.30 -8.93 -19.50
CA THR A 203 2.64 -7.96 -18.45
C THR A 203 1.37 -7.34 -17.86
N LYS A 204 0.97 -7.80 -16.66
CA LYS A 204 -0.19 -7.25 -15.92
C LYS A 204 0.14 -6.00 -15.08
N SER A 205 1.43 -5.66 -15.02
CA SER A 205 2.00 -4.55 -14.26
C SER A 205 3.11 -3.87 -15.05
N LEU A 206 3.41 -2.61 -14.73
CA LEU A 206 4.61 -1.93 -15.22
C LEU A 206 5.86 -2.70 -14.77
N PHE A 207 6.79 -2.95 -15.69
CA PHE A 207 8.11 -3.51 -15.39
C PHE A 207 9.18 -2.45 -15.53
N VAL A 208 10.20 -2.50 -14.67
CA VAL A 208 11.28 -1.52 -14.66
C VAL A 208 12.61 -2.24 -14.77
N GLY A 209 13.38 -1.81 -15.76
CA GLY A 209 14.73 -2.25 -16.03
C GLY A 209 15.64 -1.04 -15.94
N HIS A 210 16.92 -1.31 -15.73
CA HIS A 210 17.92 -0.26 -15.70
C HIS A 210 19.01 -0.54 -16.72
N MET A 211 19.47 0.52 -17.37
CA MET A 211 20.61 0.51 -18.27
C MET A 211 21.53 1.69 -17.95
N ASP A 212 22.79 1.55 -18.31
CA ASP A 212 23.78 2.62 -18.20
C ASP A 212 24.18 3.06 -19.61
N TYR A 213 24.02 4.34 -19.92
CA TYR A 213 24.37 4.92 -21.22
C TYR A 213 25.05 6.27 -21.01
N LYS A 214 26.21 6.46 -21.64
CA LYS A 214 27.05 7.67 -21.47
C LYS A 214 27.30 8.02 -19.99
N TYR A 215 27.65 7.02 -19.18
CA TYR A 215 27.88 7.14 -17.73
C TYR A 215 26.67 7.64 -16.91
N LEU A 216 25.48 7.64 -17.51
CA LEU A 216 24.23 8.02 -16.85
C LEU A 216 23.35 6.78 -16.70
N ARG A 217 22.73 6.65 -15.52
CA ARG A 217 21.71 5.65 -15.24
C ARG A 217 20.39 6.05 -15.91
N TRP A 218 19.80 5.13 -16.65
CA TRP A 218 18.46 5.26 -17.22
C TRP A 218 17.53 4.20 -16.61
N GLN A 219 16.28 4.58 -16.41
CA GLN A 219 15.20 3.63 -16.14
C GLN A 219 14.42 3.38 -17.43
N VAL A 220 14.26 2.10 -17.78
CA VAL A 220 13.46 1.65 -18.91
C VAL A 220 12.21 1.02 -18.33
N ILE A 221 11.05 1.51 -18.74
CA ILE A 221 9.77 1.06 -18.24
C ILE A 221 9.02 0.40 -19.38
N ASP A 222 8.69 -0.87 -19.21
CA ASP A 222 7.81 -1.60 -20.12
C ASP A 222 6.38 -1.46 -19.66
N THR A 223 5.52 -1.06 -20.58
CA THR A 223 4.10 -0.86 -20.32
C THR A 223 3.32 -2.08 -20.79
N PRO A 224 2.31 -2.53 -20.01
CA PRO A 224 1.28 -3.41 -20.55
C PRO A 224 0.79 -2.88 -21.89
N GLY A 225 0.61 -3.78 -22.85
CA GLY A 225 0.14 -3.41 -24.19
C GLY A 225 -1.14 -2.58 -24.09
N ILE A 226 -1.12 -1.42 -24.74
CA ILE A 226 -2.26 -0.50 -24.75
C ILE A 226 -3.15 -0.92 -25.93
N LEU A 227 -4.46 -1.03 -25.71
CA LEU A 227 -5.42 -1.26 -26.79
C LEU A 227 -6.19 0.03 -27.12
N ASP A 228 -6.74 0.08 -28.33
CA ASP A 228 -7.54 1.21 -28.83
C ASP A 228 -8.97 1.13 -28.31
N HIS A 229 -9.11 1.20 -26.98
CA HIS A 229 -10.39 1.39 -26.32
C HIS A 229 -10.55 2.87 -25.93
N PRO A 230 -11.79 3.41 -25.95
CA PRO A 230 -12.08 4.71 -25.36
C PRO A 230 -11.54 4.76 -23.93
N LEU A 231 -10.97 5.89 -23.51
CA LEU A 231 -10.38 6.05 -22.19
C LEU A 231 -11.31 5.59 -21.05
N GLU A 232 -12.62 5.78 -21.22
CA GLU A 232 -13.67 5.41 -20.25
C GLU A 232 -13.86 3.90 -20.08
N ASN A 233 -13.50 3.10 -21.09
CA ASN A 233 -13.69 1.64 -21.12
C ASN A 233 -12.37 0.87 -20.96
N ARG A 234 -11.31 1.55 -20.50
CA ARG A 234 -9.99 0.93 -20.31
C ARG A 234 -9.92 0.18 -19.00
N ASN A 235 -9.29 -0.99 -19.05
CA ASN A 235 -9.11 -1.82 -17.87
C ASN A 235 -8.04 -1.23 -16.94
N THR A 236 -8.02 -1.69 -15.68
CA THR A 236 -7.02 -1.25 -14.68
C THR A 236 -5.58 -1.42 -15.16
N ILE A 237 -5.29 -2.44 -15.97
CA ILE A 237 -3.98 -2.69 -16.57
C ILE A 237 -3.58 -1.57 -17.55
N GLU A 238 -4.50 -1.15 -18.42
CA GLU A 238 -4.25 -0.11 -19.42
C GLU A 238 -4.16 1.27 -18.79
N MET A 239 -4.94 1.50 -17.73
CA MET A 239 -4.89 2.72 -16.93
C MET A 239 -3.53 2.91 -16.25
N GLN A 240 -2.80 1.83 -15.92
CA GLN A 240 -1.42 1.95 -15.44
C GLN A 240 -0.49 2.52 -16.52
N SER A 241 -0.60 2.03 -17.76
CA SER A 241 0.19 2.52 -18.89
C SER A 241 -0.12 3.99 -19.18
N ILE A 242 -1.38 4.39 -19.12
CA ILE A 242 -1.79 5.80 -19.25
C ILE A 242 -1.24 6.65 -18.11
N THR A 243 -1.32 6.17 -16.87
CA THR A 243 -0.81 6.90 -15.69
C THR A 243 0.70 7.13 -15.81
N ALA A 244 1.45 6.13 -16.27
CA ALA A 244 2.87 6.27 -16.57
C ALA A 244 3.10 7.29 -17.70
N LEU A 245 2.34 7.20 -18.79
CA LEU A 245 2.40 8.13 -19.91
C LEU A 245 1.98 9.56 -19.55
N ALA A 246 1.12 9.77 -18.56
CA ALA A 246 0.70 11.11 -18.17
C ALA A 246 1.74 11.77 -17.27
N HIS A 247 2.23 11.06 -16.25
CA HIS A 247 2.99 11.67 -15.16
C HIS A 247 4.51 11.58 -15.28
N LEU A 248 5.04 10.60 -16.01
CA LEU A 248 6.49 10.40 -16.08
C LEU A 248 7.13 11.33 -17.11
N ARG A 249 8.21 12.02 -16.72
CA ARG A 249 9.06 12.75 -17.67
C ARG A 249 9.97 11.74 -18.38
N CYS A 250 9.55 11.32 -19.57
CA CYS A 250 10.20 10.25 -20.31
C CYS A 250 10.39 10.57 -21.78
N ALA A 251 11.35 9.88 -22.40
CA ALA A 251 11.32 9.61 -23.82
C ALA A 251 10.38 8.44 -24.09
N VAL A 252 9.58 8.52 -25.13
CA VAL A 252 8.63 7.47 -25.51
C VAL A 252 9.14 6.75 -26.75
N LEU A 253 9.22 5.43 -26.68
CA LEU A 253 9.51 4.56 -27.82
C LEU A 253 8.24 3.75 -28.13
N TYR A 254 7.63 4.03 -29.28
CA TYR A 254 6.39 3.40 -29.71
C TYR A 254 6.67 2.30 -30.73
N PHE A 255 6.42 1.04 -30.37
CA PHE A 255 6.69 -0.10 -31.22
C PHE A 255 5.54 -0.40 -32.18
N ILE A 256 5.88 -0.58 -33.45
CA ILE A 256 4.97 -1.06 -34.51
C ILE A 256 5.50 -2.39 -35.05
N ASP A 257 4.62 -3.39 -35.11
CA ASP A 257 4.89 -4.64 -35.80
C ASP A 257 4.38 -4.57 -37.24
N LEU A 258 5.31 -4.37 -38.19
CA LEU A 258 5.02 -4.34 -39.63
C LEU A 258 4.65 -5.71 -40.21
N SER A 259 4.85 -6.80 -39.45
CA SER A 259 4.52 -8.15 -39.91
C SER A 259 3.07 -8.55 -39.63
N GLU A 260 2.34 -7.75 -38.83
CA GLU A 260 0.97 -8.02 -38.35
C GLU A 260 0.80 -9.34 -37.56
N ARG A 261 1.92 -9.98 -37.16
CA ARG A 261 1.92 -11.22 -36.37
C ARG A 261 1.48 -11.00 -34.93
N CYS A 262 1.50 -9.75 -34.44
CA CYS A 262 0.98 -9.37 -33.13
C CYS A 262 -0.55 -9.53 -33.01
N GLY A 263 -1.26 -9.83 -34.10
CA GLY A 263 -2.72 -10.02 -34.13
C GLY A 263 -3.51 -8.73 -34.39
N TYR A 264 -2.83 -7.65 -34.82
CA TYR A 264 -3.43 -6.35 -35.11
C TYR A 264 -2.84 -5.77 -36.40
N SER A 265 -3.69 -5.18 -37.23
CA SER A 265 -3.28 -4.55 -38.50
C SER A 265 -2.43 -3.31 -38.27
N ILE A 266 -1.61 -2.94 -39.26
CA ILE A 266 -0.83 -1.69 -39.21
C ILE A 266 -1.76 -0.48 -39.03
N LYS A 267 -2.95 -0.52 -39.63
CA LYS A 267 -3.94 0.57 -39.52
C LYS A 267 -4.40 0.77 -38.07
N GLU A 268 -4.69 -0.30 -37.34
CA GLU A 268 -5.05 -0.25 -35.91
C GLU A 268 -3.88 0.26 -35.07
N GLN A 269 -2.66 -0.22 -35.35
CA GLN A 269 -1.43 0.23 -34.69
C GLN A 269 -1.19 1.74 -34.83
N VAL A 270 -1.45 2.29 -36.02
CA VAL A 270 -1.37 3.73 -36.32
C VAL A 270 -2.53 4.51 -35.69
N SER A 271 -3.75 3.95 -35.70
CA SER A 271 -4.92 4.54 -35.03
C SER A 271 -4.65 4.79 -33.54
N LEU A 272 -4.14 3.77 -32.84
CA LEU A 272 -3.78 3.89 -31.43
C LEU A 272 -2.71 4.96 -31.20
N PHE A 273 -1.67 5.01 -32.04
CA PHE A 273 -0.63 6.04 -31.91
C PHE A 273 -1.23 7.45 -31.97
N HIS A 274 -2.17 7.68 -32.89
CA HIS A 274 -2.87 8.95 -32.99
C HIS A 274 -3.80 9.21 -31.80
N SER A 275 -4.48 8.19 -31.27
CA SER A 275 -5.39 8.35 -30.13
C SER A 275 -4.65 8.71 -28.84
N ILE A 276 -3.45 8.16 -28.61
CA ILE A 276 -2.62 8.47 -27.43
C ILE A 276 -1.62 9.63 -27.66
N LYS A 277 -1.49 10.14 -28.88
CA LYS A 277 -0.60 11.27 -29.23
C LYS A 277 -0.71 12.48 -28.29
N PRO A 278 -1.90 12.88 -27.79
CA PRO A 278 -2.01 13.97 -26.82
C PRO A 278 -1.21 13.75 -25.53
N LEU A 279 -1.06 12.49 -25.09
CA LEU A 279 -0.29 12.13 -23.88
C LEU A 279 1.23 12.27 -24.09
N PHE A 280 1.67 12.41 -25.33
CA PHE A 280 3.07 12.60 -25.68
C PHE A 280 3.50 14.07 -25.70
N ALA A 281 2.59 15.00 -25.38
CA ALA A 281 2.91 16.42 -25.33
C ALA A 281 4.15 16.67 -24.43
N ASN A 282 5.11 17.44 -24.94
CA ASN A 282 6.38 17.74 -24.29
C ASN A 282 7.30 16.53 -24.02
N LYS A 283 7.13 15.43 -24.76
CA LYS A 283 7.98 14.23 -24.69
C LYS A 283 8.64 13.96 -26.03
N PRO A 284 9.95 13.64 -26.08
CA PRO A 284 10.55 13.15 -27.30
C PRO A 284 9.98 11.76 -27.61
N VAL A 285 9.47 11.58 -28.82
CA VAL A 285 8.82 10.34 -29.27
C VAL A 285 9.61 9.77 -30.44
N MET A 286 9.88 8.48 -30.39
CA MET A 286 10.46 7.69 -31.46
C MET A 286 9.49 6.56 -31.82
N LEU A 287 9.30 6.36 -33.12
CA LEU A 287 8.55 5.26 -33.73
C LEU A 287 9.53 4.19 -34.20
#